data_AF-A0A497C906-F1
#
_entry.id   AF-A0A497C906-F1
#
_cell.length_a   1.000
_cell.length_b   1.000
_cell.length_c   1.000
_cell.angle_alpha   90.00
_cell.angle_beta   90.00
_cell.angle_gamma   90.00
#
_symmetry.space_group_name_H-M   'P 1'
#
loop_
_entity.id
_entity.type
_entity.pdbx_description
1 polymer ?
#
loop_
_entity_poly.entity_id
_entity_poly.type
_entity_poly.pdbx_seq_one_letter_code
_entity_poly.pdbx_strand_id
1 'polypeptide(L)'
;MAHVITALCVRCGSCIEACPTECIVPGKPEAEWPHYYIDSAECIDCGACAAECEQDAIFMDDEVPTDYEAYGGETLIMPAGVEGFDEKYEGEDVDGNAYVLTTVRHLKEGEVIDLSDAIEQAEAFFEDGPGYDALD
;
A
#
# COMPACT_ATOMS: atom_id res chain seq x y z
N MET A 1 1.61 -18.31 0.05
CA MET A 1 1.45 -17.15 -0.84
C MET A 1 0.61 -16.18 -0.06
N ALA A 2 1.06 -14.95 -0.01
CA ALA A 2 0.37 -13.88 0.68
C ALA A 2 0.05 -12.77 -0.32
N HIS A 3 -0.95 -11.98 0.02
CA HIS A 3 -1.15 -10.73 -0.70
C HIS A 3 -0.16 -9.67 -0.19
N VAL A 4 0.23 -8.76 -1.08
CA VAL A 4 1.17 -7.66 -0.83
C VAL A 4 0.52 -6.35 -1.26
N ILE A 5 0.65 -5.31 -0.45
CA ILE A 5 0.19 -3.96 -0.76
C ILE A 5 1.38 -3.18 -1.35
N THR A 6 1.17 -2.61 -2.53
CA THR A 6 2.19 -1.88 -3.28
C THR A 6 2.16 -0.38 -3.01
N ALA A 7 3.13 0.33 -3.59
CA ALA A 7 3.21 1.79 -3.58
C ALA A 7 1.99 2.49 -4.22
N LEU A 8 1.07 1.78 -4.89
CA LEU A 8 -0.21 2.32 -5.37
C LEU A 8 -1.21 2.61 -4.22
N CYS A 9 -0.89 2.24 -2.99
CA CYS A 9 -1.76 2.44 -1.85
C CYS A 9 -1.96 3.93 -1.51
N VAL A 10 -3.20 4.35 -1.35
CA VAL A 10 -3.58 5.71 -0.92
C VAL A 10 -4.00 5.80 0.55
N ARG A 11 -3.77 4.74 1.33
CA ARG A 11 -4.12 4.66 2.76
C ARG A 11 -5.61 4.89 3.10
N CYS A 12 -6.56 4.51 2.25
CA CYS A 12 -8.00 4.65 2.55
C CYS A 12 -8.52 3.72 3.66
N GLY A 13 -7.85 2.58 3.90
CA GLY A 13 -8.17 1.64 4.98
C GLY A 13 -9.27 0.61 4.70
N SER A 14 -9.94 0.63 3.53
CA SER A 14 -11.03 -0.31 3.20
C SER A 14 -10.61 -1.79 3.30
N CYS A 15 -9.37 -2.09 2.92
CA CYS A 15 -8.82 -3.44 2.97
C CYS A 15 -8.73 -4.02 4.39
N ILE A 16 -8.60 -3.18 5.42
CA ILE A 16 -8.46 -3.62 6.82
C ILE A 16 -9.76 -4.29 7.27
N GLU A 17 -10.90 -3.62 7.04
CA GLU A 17 -12.22 -4.13 7.44
C GLU A 17 -12.60 -5.40 6.70
N ALA A 18 -12.10 -5.56 5.47
CA ALA A 18 -12.35 -6.73 4.64
C ALA A 18 -11.51 -7.97 5.04
N CYS A 19 -10.41 -7.78 5.78
CA CYS A 19 -9.46 -8.86 6.06
C CYS A 19 -9.95 -9.78 7.19
N PRO A 20 -10.26 -11.06 6.92
CA PRO A 20 -10.87 -11.95 7.93
C PRO A 20 -9.89 -12.40 9.03
N THR A 21 -8.59 -12.23 8.82
CA THR A 21 -7.54 -12.55 9.80
C THR A 21 -6.94 -11.31 10.46
N GLU A 22 -7.45 -10.11 10.12
CA GLU A 22 -7.00 -8.84 10.68
C GLU A 22 -5.47 -8.62 10.55
N CYS A 23 -4.86 -9.21 9.51
CA CYS A 23 -3.40 -9.22 9.30
C CYS A 23 -2.88 -8.00 8.52
N ILE A 24 -3.64 -6.90 8.46
CA ILE A 24 -3.25 -5.67 7.76
C ILE A 24 -2.95 -4.58 8.78
N VAL A 25 -1.73 -4.04 8.72
CA VAL A 25 -1.22 -3.09 9.71
C VAL A 25 -0.92 -1.74 9.04
N PRO A 26 -1.34 -0.61 9.62
CA PRO A 26 -0.93 0.71 9.15
C PRO A 26 0.57 0.89 9.30
N GLY A 27 1.25 1.32 8.24
CA GLY A 27 2.63 1.75 8.35
C GLY A 27 2.76 2.97 9.25
N LYS A 28 3.59 2.85 10.32
CA LYS A 28 3.96 3.95 11.21
C LYS A 28 5.45 3.84 11.60
N PRO A 29 6.21 4.94 11.66
CA PRO A 29 5.81 6.30 11.26
C PRO A 29 5.61 6.40 9.74
N GLU A 30 4.61 7.17 9.29
CA GLU A 30 4.24 7.27 7.87
C GLU A 30 5.37 7.81 6.98
N ALA A 31 6.29 8.57 7.57
CA ALA A 31 7.47 9.08 6.86
C ALA A 31 8.44 7.97 6.45
N GLU A 32 8.43 6.82 7.12
CA GLU A 32 9.31 5.67 6.83
C GLU A 32 8.51 4.51 6.22
N TRP A 33 7.27 4.32 6.68
CA TRP A 33 6.35 3.25 6.29
C TRP A 33 5.08 3.86 5.70
N PRO A 34 5.12 4.28 4.42
CA PRO A 34 4.12 5.16 3.84
C PRO A 34 2.77 4.49 3.59
N HIS A 35 2.66 3.17 3.46
CA HIS A 35 1.39 2.50 3.15
C HIS A 35 0.97 1.50 4.23
N TYR A 36 -0.10 0.73 3.95
CA TYR A 36 -0.48 -0.43 4.77
C TYR A 36 0.36 -1.65 4.39
N TYR A 37 0.54 -2.59 5.31
CA TYR A 37 1.34 -3.79 5.13
C TYR A 37 0.54 -5.03 5.55
N ILE A 38 0.68 -6.12 4.80
CA ILE A 38 0.01 -7.40 5.07
C ILE A 38 1.04 -8.36 5.67
N ASP A 39 0.72 -8.94 6.84
CA ASP A 39 1.56 -9.99 7.42
C ASP A 39 1.37 -11.28 6.62
N SER A 40 2.44 -11.71 5.95
CA SER A 40 2.44 -12.91 5.12
C SER A 40 2.31 -14.20 5.94
N ALA A 41 2.65 -14.18 7.23
CA ALA A 41 2.51 -15.33 8.13
C ALA A 41 1.06 -15.61 8.51
N GLU A 42 0.22 -14.58 8.57
CA GLU A 42 -1.20 -14.65 8.97
C GLU A 42 -2.17 -14.52 7.78
N CYS A 43 -1.67 -14.15 6.59
CA CYS A 43 -2.47 -14.09 5.38
C CYS A 43 -2.93 -15.49 4.94
N ILE A 44 -4.22 -15.63 4.67
CA ILE A 44 -4.85 -16.89 4.22
C ILE A 44 -5.19 -16.92 2.73
N ASP A 45 -4.70 -15.95 1.95
CA ASP A 45 -4.89 -15.91 0.50
C ASP A 45 -6.37 -15.96 0.06
N CYS A 46 -7.22 -15.16 0.73
CA CYS A 46 -8.67 -15.14 0.44
C CYS A 46 -9.08 -14.12 -0.62
N GLY A 47 -8.24 -13.13 -0.94
CA GLY A 47 -8.50 -12.08 -1.93
C GLY A 47 -9.53 -11.03 -1.55
N ALA A 48 -10.08 -11.06 -0.32
CA ALA A 48 -11.09 -10.10 0.12
C ALA A 48 -10.57 -8.66 0.14
N CYS A 49 -9.34 -8.46 0.63
CA CYS A 49 -8.70 -7.14 0.67
C CYS A 49 -8.44 -6.58 -0.73
N ALA A 50 -8.03 -7.41 -1.68
CA ALA A 50 -7.79 -6.99 -3.06
C ALA A 50 -9.08 -6.53 -3.76
N ALA A 51 -10.19 -7.26 -3.53
CA ALA A 51 -11.47 -6.92 -4.14
C ALA A 51 -12.07 -5.58 -3.66
N GLU A 52 -11.73 -5.13 -2.45
CA GLU A 52 -12.21 -3.88 -1.85
C GLU A 52 -11.23 -2.69 -2.08
N CYS A 53 -10.08 -2.93 -2.72
CA CYS A 53 -9.10 -1.87 -2.95
C CYS A 53 -9.43 -1.07 -4.21
N GLU A 54 -9.91 0.16 -4.03
CA GLU A 54 -10.29 1.04 -5.14
C GLU A 54 -9.13 1.47 -6.05
N GLN A 55 -7.89 1.31 -5.59
CA GLN A 55 -6.68 1.65 -6.35
C GLN A 55 -6.03 0.44 -7.01
N ASP A 56 -6.61 -0.76 -6.88
CA ASP A 56 -6.02 -2.01 -7.36
C ASP A 56 -4.56 -2.19 -6.88
N ALA A 57 -4.27 -1.77 -5.64
CA ALA A 57 -2.90 -1.69 -5.11
C ALA A 57 -2.40 -3.02 -4.50
N ILE A 58 -3.23 -4.06 -4.48
CA ILE A 58 -2.99 -5.31 -3.76
C ILE A 58 -2.86 -6.46 -4.76
N PHE A 59 -1.73 -7.16 -4.70
CA PHE A 59 -1.40 -8.27 -5.60
C PHE A 59 -1.03 -9.51 -4.80
N MET A 60 -1.08 -10.69 -5.41
CA MET A 60 -0.40 -11.85 -4.84
C MET A 60 1.12 -11.65 -4.92
N ASP A 61 1.87 -12.16 -3.94
CA ASP A 61 3.32 -12.01 -3.85
C ASP A 61 4.08 -12.41 -5.12
N ASP A 62 3.64 -13.45 -5.82
CA ASP A 62 4.21 -13.92 -7.08
C ASP A 62 3.63 -13.28 -8.35
N GLU A 63 2.63 -12.39 -8.19
CA GLU A 63 1.94 -11.68 -9.27
C GLU A 63 2.23 -10.17 -9.27
N VAL A 64 3.09 -9.68 -8.37
CA VAL A 64 3.46 -8.26 -8.33
C VAL A 64 4.20 -7.87 -9.62
N PRO A 65 3.69 -6.88 -10.39
CA PRO A 65 4.25 -6.54 -11.69
C PRO A 65 5.56 -5.75 -11.57
N THR A 66 6.56 -6.14 -12.37
CA THR A 66 7.82 -5.41 -12.53
C THR A 66 7.75 -4.32 -13.61
N ASP A 67 6.71 -4.35 -14.43
CA ASP A 67 6.47 -3.48 -15.58
C ASP A 67 5.01 -3.02 -15.64
N TYR A 68 4.49 -2.57 -14.50
CA TYR A 68 3.13 -2.03 -14.40
C TYR A 68 2.99 -0.80 -15.29
N GLU A 69 2.13 -0.89 -16.30
CA GLU A 69 1.75 0.23 -17.17
C GLU A 69 0.53 0.94 -16.57
N ALA A 70 0.71 2.19 -16.14
CA ALA A 70 -0.33 2.99 -15.54
C ALA A 70 -1.43 3.37 -16.55
N TYR A 71 -2.69 3.25 -16.15
CA TYR A 71 -3.86 3.69 -16.88
C TYR A 71 -4.05 5.22 -16.84
N GLY A 72 -3.41 5.90 -15.89
CA GLY A 72 -3.47 7.34 -15.68
C GLY A 72 -4.48 7.72 -14.59
N GLY A 73 -4.01 8.49 -13.61
CA GLY A 73 -4.82 8.92 -12.45
C GLY A 73 -4.50 8.16 -11.17
N GLU A 74 -3.70 7.10 -11.24
CA GLU A 74 -3.15 6.43 -10.07
C GLU A 74 -2.18 7.33 -9.32
N THR A 75 -2.01 7.03 -8.04
CA THR A 75 -1.08 7.73 -7.16
C THR A 75 -0.09 6.74 -6.60
N LEU A 76 1.20 7.05 -6.67
CA LEU A 76 2.22 6.34 -5.94
C LEU A 76 2.56 7.08 -4.66
N ILE A 77 2.73 6.34 -3.57
CA ILE A 77 3.23 6.82 -2.29
C ILE A 77 4.61 6.25 -1.99
N MET A 78 5.49 7.08 -1.42
CA MET A 78 6.83 6.68 -1.00
C MET A 78 7.18 7.27 0.37
N PRO A 79 8.27 6.79 1.00
CA PRO A 79 8.80 7.41 2.21
C PRO A 79 9.14 8.88 2.02
N ALA A 80 9.20 9.63 3.11
CA ALA A 80 9.55 11.04 3.08
C ALA A 80 10.98 11.26 2.57
N GLY A 81 11.16 12.27 1.71
CA GLY A 81 12.46 12.68 1.19
C GLY A 81 12.89 11.96 -0.09
N VAL A 82 12.08 11.05 -0.64
CA VAL A 82 12.29 10.53 -1.99
C VAL A 82 12.05 11.65 -3.02
N GLU A 83 13.02 11.86 -3.91
CA GLU A 83 12.94 12.89 -4.94
C GLU A 83 11.76 12.63 -5.88
N GLY A 84 10.95 13.67 -6.13
CA GLY A 84 9.79 13.58 -7.02
C GLY A 84 8.51 13.07 -6.35
N PHE A 85 8.51 12.89 -5.02
CA PHE A 85 7.34 12.52 -4.22
C PHE A 85 6.95 13.66 -3.26
N ASP A 86 6.65 14.83 -3.82
CA ASP A 86 6.28 16.06 -3.10
C ASP A 86 4.88 16.59 -3.47
N GLU A 87 4.08 15.79 -4.18
CA GLU A 87 2.70 16.11 -4.53
C GLU A 87 1.73 15.75 -3.39
N LYS A 88 0.44 16.05 -3.59
CA LYS A 88 -0.61 15.79 -2.61
C LYS A 88 -1.73 14.94 -3.19
N TYR A 89 -2.16 13.97 -2.40
CA TYR A 89 -3.39 13.24 -2.64
C TYR A 89 -4.40 13.60 -1.56
N GLU A 90 -5.61 13.97 -1.95
CA GLU A 90 -6.72 14.25 -1.05
C GLU A 90 -7.76 13.14 -1.22
N GLY A 91 -8.08 12.44 -0.14
CA GLY A 91 -9.01 11.32 -0.13
C GLY A 91 -9.97 11.38 1.04
N GLU A 92 -10.92 10.44 1.04
CA GLU A 92 -11.89 10.23 2.11
C GLU A 92 -11.73 8.79 2.61
N ASP A 93 -11.68 8.58 3.93
CA ASP A 93 -11.65 7.23 4.52
C ASP A 93 -13.06 6.60 4.55
N VAL A 94 -13.15 5.35 5.00
CA VAL A 94 -14.42 4.61 5.07
C VAL A 94 -15.47 5.26 5.98
N ASP A 95 -15.04 6.12 6.91
CA ASP A 95 -15.90 6.85 7.85
C ASP A 95 -16.31 8.23 7.32
N GLY A 96 -15.86 8.63 6.13
CA GLY A 96 -16.15 9.93 5.55
C GLY A 96 -15.21 11.05 5.98
N ASN A 97 -14.10 10.74 6.64
CA ASN A 97 -13.13 11.75 7.06
C ASN A 97 -12.13 12.03 5.94
N ALA A 98 -11.93 13.31 5.64
CA ALA A 98 -10.92 13.74 4.69
C ALA A 98 -9.50 13.54 5.26
N TYR A 99 -8.60 13.00 4.45
CA TYR A 99 -7.17 12.89 4.74
C TYR A 99 -6.33 13.39 3.57
N VAL A 100 -5.06 13.71 3.85
CA VAL A 100 -4.12 14.21 2.85
C VAL A 100 -2.80 13.49 2.97
N LEU A 101 -2.35 12.90 1.87
CA LEU A 101 -0.99 12.36 1.73
C LEU A 101 -0.10 13.43 1.08
N THR A 102 1.16 13.50 1.51
CA THR A 102 2.10 14.56 1.06
C THR A 102 3.42 14.02 0.50
N THR A 103 3.58 12.70 0.48
CA THR A 103 4.76 12.01 -0.06
C THR A 103 4.38 11.17 -1.26
N VAL A 104 3.58 11.76 -2.16
CA VAL A 104 3.03 11.09 -3.32
C VAL A 104 3.52 11.69 -4.63
N ARG A 105 3.37 10.93 -5.71
CA ARG A 105 3.37 11.43 -7.08
C ARG A 105 2.23 10.80 -7.88
N HIS A 106 1.69 11.53 -8.84
CA HIS A 106 0.63 11.03 -9.70
C HIS A 106 1.20 10.43 -10.99
N LEU A 107 0.74 9.22 -11.30
CA LEU A 107 1.15 8.52 -12.51
C LEU A 107 0.45 9.08 -13.74
N LYS A 108 1.20 9.10 -14.84
CA LYS A 108 0.67 9.44 -16.16
C LYS A 108 0.28 8.17 -16.89
N GLU A 109 -0.75 8.27 -17.72
CA GLU A 109 -1.13 7.19 -18.64
C GLU A 109 0.08 6.72 -19.46
N GLY A 110 0.28 5.40 -19.51
CA GLY A 110 1.38 4.73 -20.21
C GLY A 110 2.73 4.81 -19.51
N GLU A 111 2.81 5.36 -18.30
CA GLU A 111 4.02 5.31 -17.49
C GLU A 111 4.25 3.88 -16.97
N VAL A 112 5.46 3.36 -17.14
CA VAL A 112 5.83 2.01 -16.68
C VAL A 112 6.67 2.10 -15.42
N ILE A 113 6.26 1.37 -14.38
CA ILE A 113 6.92 1.32 -13.07
C ILE A 113 7.11 -0.11 -12.59
N ASP A 114 8.06 -0.29 -11.69
CA ASP A 114 8.29 -1.55 -10.98
C ASP A 114 7.62 -1.48 -9.60
N LEU A 115 6.75 -2.44 -9.30
CA LEU A 115 6.07 -2.55 -8.00
C LEU A 115 6.64 -3.67 -7.13
N SER A 116 7.61 -4.45 -7.63
CA SER A 116 8.11 -5.66 -6.96
C SER A 116 8.84 -5.39 -5.64
N ASP A 117 9.38 -4.19 -5.45
CA ASP A 117 9.96 -3.74 -4.17
C ASP A 117 8.97 -3.85 -3.00
N ALA A 118 7.65 -3.86 -3.27
CA ALA A 118 6.63 -4.02 -2.24
C ALA A 118 6.75 -5.33 -1.47
N ILE A 119 7.27 -6.39 -2.10
CA ILE A 119 7.46 -7.71 -1.46
C ILE A 119 8.48 -7.60 -0.34
N GLU A 120 9.67 -7.07 -0.66
CA GLU A 120 10.75 -6.88 0.32
C GLU A 120 10.35 -5.86 1.40
N GLN A 121 9.60 -4.82 1.03
CA GLN A 121 9.10 -3.83 2.00
C GLN A 121 8.10 -4.43 2.99
N ALA A 122 7.22 -5.32 2.54
CA ALA A 122 6.28 -6.01 3.43
C ALA A 122 7.02 -6.92 4.42
N GLU A 123 8.00 -7.70 3.96
CA GLU A 123 8.84 -8.51 4.84
C GLU A 123 9.61 -7.64 5.83
N ALA A 124 10.28 -6.58 5.35
CA ALA A 124 11.04 -5.67 6.18
C ALA A 124 10.17 -4.99 7.25
N PHE A 125 8.91 -4.68 6.96
CA PHE A 125 7.99 -4.06 7.93
C PHE A 125 7.76 -4.94 9.15
N PHE A 126 7.58 -6.26 8.97
CA PHE A 126 7.28 -7.20 10.06
C PHE A 126 8.53 -7.81 10.71
N GLU A 127 9.65 -7.92 9.98
CA GLU A 127 10.88 -8.52 10.52
C GLU A 127 11.80 -7.50 11.20
N ASP A 128 12.09 -6.39 10.52
CA ASP A 128 13.07 -5.39 10.96
C ASP A 128 12.40 -4.06 11.36
N GLY A 129 11.17 -3.86 10.90
CA GLY A 129 10.36 -2.67 11.10
C GLY A 129 9.51 -2.73 12.36
N PRO A 130 8.49 -1.86 12.43
CA PRO A 130 7.61 -1.76 13.59
C PRO A 130 6.65 -2.94 13.71
N GLY A 131 6.36 -3.65 12.62
CA GLY A 131 5.37 -4.73 12.59
C GLY A 131 4.07 -4.35 13.31
N TYR A 132 3.63 -5.21 14.21
CA TYR A 132 2.43 -4.98 15.02
C TYR A 132 2.57 -3.87 16.08
N ASP A 133 3.78 -3.43 16.44
CA ASP A 133 3.97 -2.29 17.34
C ASP A 133 3.44 -0.98 16.71
N ALA A 134 3.20 -0.96 15.39
CA ALA A 134 2.54 0.16 14.71
C ALA A 134 1.05 0.32 15.07
N LEU A 135 0.43 -0.65 15.76
CA LEU A 135 -0.94 -0.55 16.24
C LEU A 135 -1.09 0.25 17.54
N ASP A 136 0.00 0.40 18.29
CA ASP A 136 0.05 1.20 19.53
C ASP A 136 0.11 2.73 19.25
#